data_AF-A0A1Y3MY22-F1
#
_entry.id   AF-A0A1Y3MY22-F1
#
_cell.length_a   1.000
_cell.length_b   1.000
_cell.length_c   1.000
_cell.angle_alpha   90.00
_cell.angle_beta   90.00
_cell.angle_gamma   90.00
#
_symmetry.space_group_name_H-M   'P 1'
#
loop_
_entity.id
_entity.type
_entity.pdbx_description
1 polymer ?
#
loop_
_entity_poly.entity_id
_entity_poly.type
_entity_poly.pdbx_seq_one_letter_code
_entity_poly.pdbx_strand_id
1 'polypeptide(L)'
;MKTVQLVPYDGFEYTINSNNIFEMNSEYINEIRREDGKSPVLWACFEDVIETVQLFIQYAKKKKNISLKLNEKDNDGNYSILEACTRNNIEIVKLLIEYAEENNIILELNEKEKDLETYQKIFIEYALSIN
;
A
#
# COMPACT_ATOMS: atom_id res chain seq x y z
N MET A 1 -4.46 3.43 20.99
CA MET A 1 -4.12 3.42 19.55
C MET A 1 -3.00 2.41 19.36
N LYS A 2 -3.13 1.46 18.43
CA LYS A 2 -2.05 0.52 18.12
C LYS A 2 -0.91 1.32 17.47
N THR A 3 0.23 1.39 18.15
CA THR A 3 1.48 1.94 17.62
C THR A 3 2.20 0.84 16.84
N VAL A 4 2.76 1.22 15.69
CA VAL A 4 3.45 0.30 14.79
C VAL A 4 4.90 0.70 14.77
N GLN A 5 5.77 -0.22 15.21
CA GLN A 5 7.21 -0.07 15.11
C GLN A 5 7.64 -0.49 13.70
N LEU A 6 8.29 0.43 12.98
CA LEU A 6 9.03 0.15 11.75
C LEU A 6 10.53 0.27 12.08
N VAL A 7 11.31 -0.71 11.65
CA VAL A 7 12.76 -0.74 11.86
C VAL A 7 13.42 -0.42 10.52
N PRO A 8 13.97 0.77 10.29
CA PRO A 8 14.69 1.07 9.07
C PRO A 8 16.08 0.44 9.09
N TYR A 9 16.68 0.41 7.90
CA TYR A 9 17.98 -0.18 7.63
C TYR A 9 19.14 0.49 8.39
N ASP A 10 18.91 1.68 8.98
CA ASP A 10 19.87 2.52 9.69
C ASP A 10 19.60 2.69 11.20
N GLY A 11 18.55 2.07 11.76
CA GLY A 11 18.34 1.97 13.21
C GLY A 11 17.55 3.10 13.90
N PHE A 12 16.76 3.90 13.18
CA PHE A 12 15.84 4.89 13.77
C PHE A 12 14.40 4.37 13.94
N GLU A 13 13.82 4.37 15.14
CA GLU A 13 12.43 3.90 15.33
C GLU A 13 11.38 4.85 14.72
N TYR A 14 10.64 4.41 13.70
CA TYR A 14 9.50 5.17 13.17
C TYR A 14 8.17 4.65 13.72
N THR A 15 7.31 5.56 14.17
CA THR A 15 5.93 5.24 14.62
C THR A 15 4.89 5.97 13.76
N ILE A 16 3.98 5.21 13.15
CA ILE A 16 2.80 5.77 12.45
C ILE A 16 1.61 5.73 13.42
N ASN A 17 0.97 6.87 13.67
CA ASN A 17 -0.32 6.93 14.35
C ASN A 17 -1.28 7.92 13.67
N SER A 18 -2.58 7.75 13.95
CA SER A 18 -3.68 8.45 13.28
C SER A 18 -3.67 9.97 13.41
N ASN A 19 -2.85 10.52 14.32
CA ASN A 19 -2.82 11.94 14.59
C ASN A 19 -1.53 12.61 14.14
N ASN A 20 -0.47 11.85 13.77
CA ASN A 20 0.81 12.44 13.39
C ASN A 20 1.74 11.51 12.58
N ILE A 21 2.03 11.98 11.38
CA ILE A 21 2.98 11.52 10.36
C ILE A 21 4.40 12.03 10.67
N PHE A 22 4.86 12.06 11.92
CA PHE A 22 5.93 13.02 12.24
C PHE A 22 7.33 12.72 11.70
N GLU A 23 7.57 11.59 11.01
CA GLU A 23 8.90 11.28 10.47
C GLU A 23 8.95 10.76 9.02
N MET A 24 7.94 11.04 8.17
CA MET A 24 8.15 10.95 6.71
C MET A 24 8.91 12.17 6.18
N ASN A 25 9.99 12.53 6.87
CA ASN A 25 10.90 13.59 6.48
C ASN A 25 12.08 13.07 5.66
N SER A 26 11.98 11.86 5.11
CA SER A 26 13.00 11.32 4.24
C SER A 26 12.45 11.14 2.84
N GLU A 27 13.29 11.43 1.86
CA GLU A 27 13.06 11.15 0.43
C GLU A 27 12.92 9.62 0.15
N TYR A 28 12.83 8.82 1.21
CA TYR A 28 12.97 7.37 1.27
C TYR A 28 11.71 6.65 1.79
N ILE A 29 10.50 7.20 1.57
CA ILE A 29 9.23 6.51 1.90
C ILE A 29 9.19 5.09 1.29
N ASN A 30 9.83 4.92 0.14
CA ASN A 30 9.94 3.63 -0.52
C ASN A 30 11.15 2.81 -0.06
N GLU A 31 11.99 3.22 0.89
CA GLU A 31 13.15 2.44 1.32
C GLU A 31 12.99 1.87 2.73
N ILE A 32 12.12 2.47 3.54
CA ILE A 32 11.79 1.95 4.86
C ILE A 32 11.01 0.64 4.68
N ARG A 33 11.48 -0.44 5.32
CA ARG A 33 10.86 -1.76 5.27
C ARG A 33 10.65 -2.29 6.68
N ARG A 34 9.64 -3.12 6.85
CA ARG A 34 9.49 -3.97 8.03
C ARG A 34 10.46 -5.17 7.94
N GLU A 35 10.64 -5.88 9.05
CA GLU A 35 11.44 -7.12 9.08
C GLU A 35 10.93 -8.17 8.09
N ASP A 36 9.62 -8.20 7.82
CA ASP A 36 8.98 -9.08 6.84
C ASP A 36 9.08 -8.58 5.39
N GLY A 37 9.81 -7.49 5.14
CA GLY A 37 10.01 -6.92 3.82
C GLY A 37 8.85 -6.07 3.31
N LYS A 38 7.81 -5.81 4.11
CA LYS A 38 6.70 -4.94 3.67
C LYS A 38 7.17 -3.48 3.54
N SER A 39 6.88 -2.88 2.38
CA SER A 39 6.96 -1.42 2.19
C SER A 39 5.87 -0.72 3.02
N PRO A 40 5.95 0.60 3.26
CA PRO A 40 4.96 1.28 4.09
C PRO A 40 3.56 1.19 3.50
N VAL A 41 3.43 1.39 2.18
CA VAL A 41 2.14 1.29 1.48
C VAL A 41 1.59 -0.14 1.51
N LEU A 42 2.45 -1.16 1.32
CA LEU A 42 2.04 -2.56 1.44
C LEU A 42 1.55 -2.88 2.84
N TRP A 43 2.27 -2.44 3.86
CA TRP A 43 1.87 -2.63 5.25
C TRP A 43 0.53 -1.97 5.57
N ALA A 44 0.28 -0.74 5.09
CA ALA A 44 -1.01 -0.08 5.29
C ALA A 44 -2.17 -0.81 4.61
N CYS A 45 -1.94 -1.41 3.43
CA CYS A 45 -2.93 -2.28 2.77
C CYS A 45 -3.15 -3.57 3.56
N PHE A 46 -2.08 -4.18 4.06
CA PHE A 46 -2.15 -5.39 4.89
C PHE A 46 -2.92 -5.16 6.19
N GLU A 47 -2.75 -4.01 6.86
CA GLU A 47 -3.48 -3.66 8.09
C GLU A 47 -4.88 -3.09 7.83
N ASP A 48 -5.25 -2.91 6.56
CA ASP A 48 -6.57 -2.41 6.14
C ASP A 48 -6.89 -0.99 6.66
N VAL A 49 -5.88 -0.10 6.69
CA VAL A 49 -6.00 1.26 7.25
C VAL A 49 -6.09 2.30 6.12
N ILE A 50 -7.31 2.58 5.67
CA ILE A 50 -7.62 3.51 4.55
C ILE A 50 -6.94 4.87 4.75
N GLU A 51 -7.03 5.45 5.95
CA GLU A 51 -6.48 6.78 6.23
C GLU A 51 -4.97 6.82 6.02
N THR A 52 -4.26 5.72 6.32
CA THR A 52 -2.81 5.62 6.13
C THR A 52 -2.46 5.45 4.65
N VAL A 53 -3.25 4.71 3.88
CA VAL A 53 -3.07 4.61 2.42
C VAL A 53 -3.27 5.97 1.75
N GLN A 54 -4.36 6.67 2.07
CA GLN A 54 -4.64 8.02 1.57
C GLN A 54 -3.50 8.99 1.90
N LEU A 55 -2.95 8.87 3.11
CA LEU A 55 -1.85 9.69 3.55
C LEU A 55 -0.59 9.51 2.70
N PHE A 56 -0.19 8.27 2.43
CA PHE A 56 0.96 7.99 1.57
C PHE A 56 0.74 8.51 0.15
N ILE A 57 -0.46 8.35 -0.39
CA ILE A 57 -0.84 8.89 -1.70
C ILE A 57 -0.73 10.42 -1.72
N GLN A 58 -1.32 11.11 -0.74
CA GLN A 58 -1.27 12.57 -0.64
C GLN A 58 0.17 13.07 -0.52
N TYR A 59 1.00 12.38 0.27
CA TYR A 59 2.41 12.70 0.42
C TYR A 59 3.16 12.56 -0.90
N ALA A 60 3.00 11.44 -1.60
CA ALA A 60 3.64 11.19 -2.89
C ALA A 60 3.19 12.21 -3.94
N LYS A 61 1.88 12.51 -4.03
CA LYS A 61 1.33 13.57 -4.92
C LYS A 61 1.94 14.95 -4.61
N LYS A 62 2.13 15.28 -3.34
CA LYS A 62 2.73 16.56 -2.91
C LYS A 62 4.23 16.64 -3.25
N LYS A 63 4.94 15.52 -3.20
CA LYS A 63 6.38 15.40 -3.46
C LYS A 63 6.61 14.87 -4.87
N LYS A 64 6.74 15.78 -5.85
CA LYS A 64 6.83 15.48 -7.30
C LYS A 64 7.81 14.38 -7.74
N ASN A 65 8.80 14.00 -6.91
CA ASN A 65 9.80 12.98 -7.23
C ASN A 65 9.56 11.63 -6.52
N ILE A 66 8.40 11.45 -5.90
CA ILE A 66 8.06 10.22 -5.18
C ILE A 66 6.96 9.47 -5.94
N SER A 67 7.30 8.28 -6.39
CA SER A 67 6.34 7.30 -6.91
C SER A 67 6.25 6.15 -5.93
N LEU A 68 5.07 5.90 -5.35
CA LEU A 68 4.88 4.76 -4.45
C LEU A 68 5.19 3.44 -5.18
N LYS A 69 5.90 2.54 -4.52
CA LYS A 69 6.28 1.23 -5.07
C LYS A 69 5.16 0.20 -4.84
N LEU A 70 4.11 0.29 -5.64
CA LEU A 70 2.90 -0.51 -5.44
C LEU A 70 3.07 -2.02 -5.73
N ASN A 71 3.97 -2.37 -6.66
CA ASN A 71 4.25 -3.76 -7.06
C ASN A 71 5.41 -4.39 -6.30
N GLU A 72 6.07 -3.65 -5.40
CA GLU A 72 7.13 -4.25 -4.61
C GLU A 72 6.57 -5.30 -3.68
N LYS A 73 7.32 -6.41 -3.60
CA LYS A 73 6.92 -7.61 -2.90
C LYS A 73 7.61 -7.68 -1.55
N ASP A 74 6.89 -8.14 -0.54
CA ASP A 74 7.47 -8.53 0.74
C ASP A 74 8.19 -9.89 0.65
N ASN A 75 8.73 -10.37 1.77
CA ASN A 75 9.46 -11.63 1.81
C ASN A 75 8.59 -12.86 1.45
N ASP A 76 7.27 -12.74 1.58
CA ASP A 76 6.31 -13.78 1.21
C ASP A 76 5.88 -13.67 -0.26
N GLY A 77 6.26 -12.61 -0.96
CA GLY A 77 5.83 -12.33 -2.33
C GLY A 77 4.50 -11.59 -2.45
N ASN A 78 3.97 -11.00 -1.35
CA ASN A 78 2.75 -10.20 -1.35
C ASN A 78 3.04 -8.74 -1.74
N TYR A 79 2.06 -8.06 -2.31
CA TYR A 79 2.17 -6.67 -2.79
C TYR A 79 0.85 -5.92 -2.59
N SER A 80 0.87 -4.59 -2.73
CA SER A 80 -0.13 -3.71 -2.10
C SER A 80 -1.57 -4.00 -2.54
N ILE A 81 -1.79 -4.15 -3.84
CA ILE A 81 -3.14 -4.42 -4.35
C ILE A 81 -3.60 -5.84 -4.07
N LEU A 82 -2.70 -6.83 -4.03
CA LEU A 82 -3.07 -8.19 -3.60
C LEU A 82 -3.57 -8.16 -2.15
N GLU A 83 -2.87 -7.48 -1.24
CA GLU A 83 -3.33 -7.39 0.17
C GLU A 83 -4.64 -6.62 0.32
N ALA A 84 -4.81 -5.51 -0.40
CA ALA A 84 -6.09 -4.80 -0.41
C ALA A 84 -7.23 -5.71 -0.90
N CYS A 85 -6.94 -6.56 -1.88
CA CYS A 85 -7.88 -7.54 -2.40
C CYS A 85 -8.17 -8.66 -1.38
N THR A 86 -7.17 -9.26 -0.75
CA THR A 86 -7.39 -10.33 0.25
C THR A 86 -8.22 -9.84 1.44
N ARG A 87 -8.15 -8.54 1.76
CA ARG A 87 -8.97 -7.89 2.78
C ARG A 87 -10.41 -7.56 2.33
N ASN A 88 -10.74 -7.71 1.05
CA ASN A 88 -12.02 -7.28 0.47
C ASN A 88 -12.32 -5.78 0.70
N ASN A 89 -11.27 -4.94 0.77
CA ASN A 89 -11.44 -3.50 0.94
C ASN A 89 -11.40 -2.79 -0.42
N ILE A 90 -12.59 -2.64 -0.99
CA ILE A 90 -12.80 -1.99 -2.30
C ILE A 90 -12.29 -0.55 -2.31
N GLU A 91 -12.38 0.18 -1.18
CA GLU A 91 -11.97 1.57 -1.12
C GLU A 91 -10.44 1.70 -1.26
N ILE A 92 -9.67 0.86 -0.58
CA ILE A 92 -8.21 0.81 -0.77
C ILE A 92 -7.86 0.40 -2.20
N VAL A 93 -8.55 -0.60 -2.77
CA VAL A 93 -8.32 -1.02 -4.17
C VAL A 93 -8.53 0.14 -5.14
N LYS A 94 -9.61 0.92 -4.97
CA LYS A 94 -9.88 2.12 -5.78
C LYS A 94 -8.77 3.15 -5.65
N LEU A 95 -8.36 3.48 -4.42
CA LEU A 95 -7.28 4.44 -4.18
C LEU A 95 -5.96 4.04 -4.86
N LEU A 96 -5.61 2.75 -4.82
CA LEU A 96 -4.40 2.23 -5.45
C LEU A 96 -4.49 2.28 -6.99
N ILE A 97 -5.63 1.92 -7.58
CA ILE A 97 -5.86 1.98 -9.03
C ILE A 97 -5.80 3.43 -9.51
N GLU A 98 -6.54 4.33 -8.89
CA GLU A 98 -6.57 5.75 -9.25
C GLU A 98 -5.17 6.36 -9.17
N TYR A 99 -4.43 6.10 -8.08
CA TYR A 99 -3.06 6.57 -7.96
C TYR A 99 -2.15 5.99 -9.04
N ALA A 100 -2.29 4.70 -9.37
CA ALA A 100 -1.49 4.05 -10.40
C ALA A 100 -1.77 4.63 -11.79
N GLU A 101 -3.04 4.85 -12.14
CA GLU A 101 -3.45 5.48 -13.39
C GLU A 101 -2.89 6.90 -13.53
N GLU A 102 -3.05 7.73 -12.50
CA GLU A 102 -2.54 9.11 -12.49
C GLU A 102 -1.01 9.17 -12.65
N ASN A 103 -0.29 8.15 -12.18
CA ASN A 103 1.18 8.10 -12.18
C ASN A 103 1.76 7.15 -13.24
N ASN A 104 0.93 6.61 -14.15
CA ASN A 104 1.32 5.66 -15.19
C ASN A 104 2.05 4.41 -14.64
N ILE A 105 1.62 3.92 -13.48
CA ILE A 105 2.12 2.69 -12.86
C ILE A 105 1.26 1.52 -13.38
N ILE A 106 1.89 0.52 -13.97
CA ILE A 106 1.21 -0.73 -14.35
C ILE A 106 1.15 -1.62 -13.12
N LEU A 107 -0.04 -1.93 -12.61
CA LEU A 107 -0.22 -2.82 -11.46
C LEU A 107 -0.06 -4.28 -11.88
N GLU A 108 0.79 -5.01 -11.17
CA GLU A 108 0.90 -6.47 -11.31
C GLU A 108 -0.28 -7.12 -10.59
N LEU A 109 -1.06 -7.97 -11.28
CA LEU A 109 -2.24 -8.64 -10.68
C LEU A 109 -2.20 -10.17 -10.76
N ASN A 110 -1.22 -10.73 -11.48
CA ASN A 110 -1.30 -12.11 -11.98
C ASN A 110 -0.25 -13.08 -11.42
N GLU A 111 0.56 -12.68 -10.42
CA GLU A 111 1.72 -13.50 -10.03
C GLU A 111 1.48 -14.56 -8.96
N LYS A 112 0.41 -14.45 -8.16
CA LYS A 112 0.04 -15.50 -7.19
C LYS A 112 -1.28 -16.12 -7.59
N GLU A 113 -1.21 -17.29 -8.23
CA GLU A 113 -2.34 -18.17 -8.56
C GLU A 113 -3.13 -18.67 -7.32
N LYS A 114 -2.74 -18.30 -6.09
CA LYS A 114 -3.25 -18.98 -4.89
C LYS A 114 -4.71 -18.70 -4.56
N ASP A 115 -5.29 -17.55 -4.95
CA ASP A 115 -6.70 -17.23 -4.65
C ASP A 115 -7.40 -16.52 -5.83
N LEU A 116 -7.54 -17.22 -6.96
CA LEU A 116 -8.28 -16.74 -8.14
C LEU A 116 -9.74 -16.33 -7.80
N GLU A 117 -10.33 -16.97 -6.79
CA GLU A 117 -11.70 -16.70 -6.32
C GLU A 117 -11.85 -15.31 -5.70
N THR A 118 -10.86 -14.87 -4.92
CA THR A 118 -10.85 -13.54 -4.29
C THR A 118 -10.67 -12.42 -5.33
N TYR A 119 -9.77 -12.63 -6.30
CA TYR A 119 -9.58 -11.70 -7.42
C TYR A 119 -10.86 -11.55 -8.25
N GLN A 120 -11.50 -12.66 -8.62
CA GLN A 120 -12.73 -12.63 -9.40
C GLN A 120 -13.83 -11.86 -8.68
N LYS A 121 -13.97 -12.06 -7.37
CA LYS A 121 -14.98 -11.36 -6.57
C LYS A 121 -14.76 -9.85 -6.55
N ILE A 122 -13.53 -9.38 -6.39
CA ILE A 122 -13.23 -7.94 -6.35
C ILE A 122 -13.29 -7.30 -7.73
N PHE A 123 -12.85 -7.98 -8.79
CA PHE A 123 -13.06 -7.49 -10.15
C PHE A 123 -14.56 -7.32 -10.45
N ILE A 124 -15.39 -8.26 -10.00
CA ILE A 124 -16.85 -8.17 -10.11
C ILE A 124 -17.40 -7.00 -9.28
N GLU A 125 -17.01 -6.87 -8.01
CA GLU A 125 -17.48 -5.78 -7.14
C GLU A 125 -17.03 -4.40 -7.63
N TYR A 126 -15.78 -4.28 -8.08
CA TYR A 126 -15.27 -3.06 -8.71
C TYR A 126 -16.08 -2.72 -9.95
N ALA A 127 -16.24 -3.65 -10.90
CA ALA A 127 -17.03 -3.46 -12.13
C ALA A 127 -18.50 -3.08 -11.86
N LEU A 128 -19.09 -3.59 -10.78
CA LEU A 128 -20.44 -3.21 -10.35
C LEU A 128 -20.50 -1.82 -9.70
N SER A 129 -19.41 -1.36 -9.09
CA SER A 129 -19.36 -0.07 -8.40
C SER A 129 -19.12 1.14 -9.31
N ILE A 130 -18.87 0.91 -10.61
CA ILE A 130 -18.66 1.95 -11.64
C ILE A 130 -19.94 2.24 -12.45
N ASN A 131 -21.07 1.61 -12.11
CA ASN A 131 -22.38 1.78 -12.75
C ASN A 131 -23.37 2.52 -11.85
#